data_AF-A0A7L3GXM3-F1
#
_entry.id   AF-A0A7L3GXM3-F1
#
_cell.length_a   1.000
_cell.length_b   1.000
_cell.length_c   1.000
_cell.angle_alpha   90.00
_cell.angle_beta   90.00
_cell.angle_gamma   90.00
#
_symmetry.space_group_name_H-M   'P 1'
#
loop_
_entity.id
_entity.type
_entity.pdbx_description
1 polymer ?
#
loop_
_entity_poly.entity_id
_entity_poly.type
_entity_poly.pdbx_seq_one_letter_code
_entity_poly.pdbx_strand_id
1 'polypeptide(L)'
;GANLVPEVACTYTKNTVCGCLPGYFCRYFGTEDCELCQRYTVCFPGTMVKEMGTKTTDNVCEACPPGTFSAANMSHSCAPWPRLKENSLAQGEYRNPSSGSSVTAIAGSAVGTALVVAAGLAYIWQRRKRKNYMRGNGQQALILTVDNGDEAAVPMQETHADPDETRPE
;
A
#
# COMPACT_ATOMS: atom_id res chain seq x y z
N GLY A 1 -26.35 -11.79 24.87
CA GLY A 1 -27.76 -12.24 24.98
C GLY A 1 -27.90 -13.63 24.39
N ALA A 2 -29.08 -14.25 24.49
CA ALA A 2 -29.33 -15.62 24.02
C ALA A 2 -29.53 -15.76 22.49
N ASN A 3 -29.51 -14.66 21.73
CA ASN A 3 -29.65 -14.59 20.26
C ASN A 3 -30.95 -15.23 19.71
N LEU A 4 -32.02 -15.09 20.48
CA LEU A 4 -33.36 -15.59 20.16
C LEU A 4 -34.20 -14.56 19.41
N VAL A 5 -35.09 -15.04 18.54
CA VAL A 5 -36.09 -14.25 17.81
C VAL A 5 -37.42 -15.02 17.78
N PRO A 6 -38.59 -14.36 17.88
CA PRO A 6 -39.88 -15.03 17.71
C PRO A 6 -39.99 -15.64 16.31
N GLU A 7 -40.13 -16.97 16.22
CA GLU A 7 -40.45 -17.66 14.95
C GLU A 7 -41.96 -17.79 14.77
N VAL A 8 -42.68 -18.02 15.88
CA VAL A 8 -44.14 -18.07 15.91
C VAL A 8 -44.65 -17.09 16.97
N ALA A 9 -45.52 -16.18 16.56
CA ALA A 9 -46.14 -15.21 17.46
C ALA A 9 -47.05 -15.89 18.48
N CYS A 10 -47.22 -15.26 19.64
CA CYS A 10 -48.18 -15.72 20.63
C CYS A 10 -49.62 -15.61 20.11
N THR A 11 -50.49 -16.44 20.68
CA THR A 11 -51.94 -16.38 20.49
C THR A 11 -52.63 -16.34 21.86
N TYR A 12 -53.95 -16.21 21.89
CA TYR A 12 -54.70 -16.12 23.15
C TYR A 12 -54.61 -17.39 24.03
N THR A 13 -54.19 -18.52 23.46
CA THR A 13 -54.09 -19.82 24.14
C THR A 13 -52.71 -20.47 24.06
N LYS A 14 -51.76 -19.88 23.31
CA LYS A 14 -50.40 -20.40 23.16
C LYS A 14 -49.37 -19.29 23.29
N ASN A 15 -48.29 -19.59 23.99
CA ASN A 15 -47.15 -18.68 24.10
C ASN A 15 -46.44 -18.52 22.75
N THR A 16 -45.58 -17.51 22.66
CA THR A 16 -44.68 -17.33 21.51
C THR A 16 -43.66 -18.47 21.49
N VAL A 17 -43.25 -18.92 20.30
CA VAL A 17 -42.16 -19.90 20.14
C VAL A 17 -40.94 -19.17 19.61
N CYS A 18 -39.82 -19.28 20.35
CA CYS A 18 -38.57 -18.64 19.99
C CYS A 18 -37.67 -19.57 19.16
N GLY A 19 -37.01 -19.00 18.15
CA GLY A 19 -35.95 -19.65 17.40
C GLY A 19 -34.68 -18.81 17.37
N CYS A 20 -33.71 -19.26 16.59
CA CYS A 20 -32.40 -18.61 16.50
C CYS A 20 -32.32 -17.60 15.37
N LEU A 21 -31.57 -16.52 15.60
CA LEU A 21 -31.20 -15.60 14.53
C LEU A 21 -30.43 -16.30 13.40
N PRO A 22 -30.48 -15.78 12.15
CA PRO A 22 -29.66 -16.30 11.07
C PRO A 22 -28.17 -16.33 11.43
N GLY A 23 -27.51 -17.44 11.12
CA GLY A 23 -26.10 -17.66 11.50
C GLY A 23 -25.90 -18.33 12.87
N TYR A 24 -26.98 -18.74 13.54
CA TYR A 24 -26.96 -19.45 14.82
C TYR A 24 -27.75 -20.76 14.74
N PHE A 25 -27.39 -21.71 15.59
CA PHE A 25 -28.11 -22.95 15.85
C PHE A 25 -28.49 -23.04 17.33
N CYS A 26 -29.52 -23.83 17.62
CA CYS A 26 -29.96 -24.07 18.96
C CYS A 26 -29.02 -25.04 19.68
N ARG A 27 -28.34 -24.55 20.72
CA ARG A 27 -27.43 -25.34 21.55
C ARG A 27 -28.18 -26.03 22.68
N TYR A 28 -29.18 -25.35 23.25
CA TYR A 28 -30.01 -25.88 24.33
C TYR A 28 -31.49 -25.64 24.01
N PHE A 29 -32.26 -26.73 24.05
CA PHE A 29 -33.71 -26.74 23.86
C PHE A 29 -34.40 -26.67 25.21
N GLY A 30 -35.44 -25.84 25.30
CA GLY A 30 -36.43 -25.89 26.36
C GLY A 30 -37.48 -26.95 26.05
N THR A 31 -38.72 -26.72 26.51
CA THR A 31 -39.82 -27.67 26.29
C THR A 31 -40.40 -27.62 24.89
N GLU A 32 -40.50 -26.44 24.30
CA GLU A 32 -41.14 -26.24 22.98
C GLU A 32 -40.31 -25.35 22.03
N ASP A 33 -39.30 -24.64 22.56
CA ASP A 33 -38.52 -23.66 21.82
C ASP A 33 -37.04 -23.68 22.22
N CYS A 34 -36.23 -22.87 21.54
CA CYS A 34 -34.81 -22.78 21.85
C CYS A 34 -34.57 -21.83 23.02
N GLU A 35 -33.74 -22.23 23.99
CA GLU A 35 -33.36 -21.37 25.12
C GLU A 35 -32.02 -20.66 24.90
N LEU A 36 -31.10 -21.29 24.14
CA LEU A 36 -29.80 -20.70 23.85
C LEU A 36 -29.35 -20.98 22.43
N CYS A 37 -29.13 -19.90 21.67
CA CYS A 37 -28.58 -19.96 20.33
C CYS A 37 -27.08 -19.68 20.35
N GLN A 38 -26.33 -20.60 19.76
CA GLN A 38 -24.89 -20.48 19.55
C GLN A 38 -24.61 -20.18 18.08
N ARG A 39 -23.63 -19.31 17.82
CA ARG A 39 -23.23 -18.99 16.45
C ARG A 39 -22.65 -20.24 15.78
N TYR A 40 -22.94 -20.42 14.49
CA TYR A 40 -22.29 -21.47 13.73
C TYR A 40 -20.76 -21.32 13.74
N THR A 41 -20.07 -22.43 13.84
CA THR A 41 -18.63 -22.53 13.65
C THR A 41 -18.29 -22.11 12.22
N VAL A 42 -17.26 -21.27 12.09
CA VAL A 42 -16.72 -20.86 10.79
C VAL A 42 -15.58 -21.78 10.43
N CYS A 43 -15.70 -22.49 9.31
CA CYS A 43 -14.59 -23.28 8.78
C CYS A 43 -13.56 -22.34 8.16
N PHE A 44 -12.36 -22.29 8.74
CA PHE A 44 -11.28 -21.40 8.31
C PHE A 44 -10.46 -22.00 7.16
N PRO A 45 -9.59 -21.19 6.49
CA PRO A 45 -8.69 -21.69 5.45
C PRO A 45 -7.85 -22.86 5.95
N GLY A 46 -7.61 -23.83 5.08
CA GLY A 46 -7.04 -25.13 5.43
C GLY A 46 -8.06 -26.18 5.89
N THR A 47 -9.32 -25.79 6.10
CA THR A 47 -10.46 -26.70 6.35
C THR A 47 -11.56 -26.51 5.32
N MET A 48 -12.38 -27.53 5.12
CA MET A 48 -13.60 -27.46 4.33
C MET A 48 -14.83 -27.78 5.19
N VAL A 49 -15.97 -27.26 4.76
CA VAL A 49 -17.27 -27.59 5.35
C VAL A 49 -17.65 -28.99 4.91
N LYS A 50 -17.57 -29.95 5.85
CA LYS A 50 -18.00 -31.33 5.63
C LYS A 50 -19.51 -31.43 5.67
N GLU A 51 -20.12 -30.79 6.67
CA GLU A 51 -21.57 -30.77 6.85
C GLU A 51 -22.02 -29.35 7.21
N MET A 52 -23.08 -28.90 6.56
CA MET A 52 -23.72 -27.64 6.89
C MET A 52 -24.52 -27.79 8.18
N GLY A 53 -24.40 -26.80 9.04
CA GLY A 53 -25.21 -26.67 10.24
C GLY A 53 -26.69 -26.52 9.89
N THR A 54 -27.53 -26.93 10.83
CA THR A 54 -28.98 -26.81 10.76
C THR A 54 -29.46 -25.97 11.95
N LYS A 55 -30.78 -25.74 12.07
CA LYS A 55 -31.35 -25.07 13.24
C LYS A 55 -30.93 -25.67 14.58
N THR A 56 -30.48 -26.93 14.60
CA THR A 56 -30.16 -27.68 15.82
C THR A 56 -28.73 -28.21 15.86
N THR A 57 -27.97 -28.09 14.76
CA THR A 57 -26.63 -28.66 14.63
C THR A 57 -25.65 -27.63 14.11
N ASP A 58 -24.41 -27.69 14.59
CA ASP A 58 -23.36 -26.79 14.13
C ASP A 58 -22.80 -27.20 12.74
N ASN A 59 -22.07 -26.29 12.09
CA ASN A 59 -21.24 -26.62 10.94
C ASN A 59 -20.14 -27.58 11.36
N VAL A 60 -19.89 -28.62 10.56
CA VAL A 60 -18.78 -29.54 10.75
C VAL A 60 -17.66 -29.19 9.78
N CYS A 61 -16.50 -28.85 10.32
CA CYS A 61 -15.30 -28.54 9.54
C CYS A 61 -14.34 -29.73 9.55
N GLU A 62 -13.77 -30.02 8.39
CA GLU A 62 -12.77 -31.08 8.21
C GLU A 62 -11.50 -30.52 7.60
N ALA A 63 -10.34 -30.97 8.06
CA ALA A 63 -9.06 -30.54 7.50
C ALA A 63 -8.93 -30.97 6.04
N CYS A 64 -8.32 -30.11 5.22
CA CYS A 64 -8.02 -30.48 3.86
C CYS A 64 -7.00 -31.63 3.83
N PRO A 65 -7.19 -32.65 2.97
CA PRO A 65 -6.25 -33.75 2.84
C PRO A 65 -4.89 -33.25 2.34
N PRO A 66 -3.79 -33.98 2.63
CA PRO A 66 -2.45 -33.60 2.20
C PRO A 66 -2.38 -33.34 0.69
N GLY A 67 -1.67 -32.28 0.30
CA GLY A 67 -1.56 -31.86 -1.10
C GLY A 67 -2.70 -30.97 -1.59
N THR A 68 -3.68 -30.66 -0.74
CA THR A 68 -4.77 -29.71 -1.03
C THR A 68 -4.88 -28.60 0.02
N PHE A 69 -5.63 -27.54 -0.31
CA PHE A 69 -5.87 -26.39 0.56
C PHE A 69 -7.22 -25.74 0.25
N SER A 70 -7.77 -25.02 1.22
CA SER A 70 -8.87 -24.08 1.04
C SER A 70 -8.39 -22.68 1.41
N ALA A 71 -8.69 -21.68 0.57
CA ALA A 71 -8.20 -20.31 0.75
C ALA A 71 -9.20 -19.39 1.47
N ALA A 72 -10.50 -19.72 1.41
CA ALA A 72 -11.58 -18.89 1.91
C ALA A 72 -12.26 -19.54 3.12
N ASN A 73 -12.82 -18.69 3.99
CA ASN A 73 -13.73 -19.14 5.04
C ASN A 73 -14.95 -19.81 4.42
N MET A 74 -15.50 -20.82 5.09
CA MET A 74 -16.68 -21.57 4.66
C MET A 74 -16.51 -22.21 3.27
N SER A 75 -15.29 -22.61 2.91
CA SER A 75 -15.05 -23.33 1.66
C SER A 75 -15.66 -24.74 1.71
N HIS A 76 -16.34 -25.16 0.64
CA HIS A 76 -16.96 -26.48 0.53
C HIS A 76 -16.05 -27.56 -0.10
N SER A 77 -14.83 -27.18 -0.48
CA SER A 77 -13.94 -28.06 -1.22
C SER A 77 -12.49 -27.62 -1.04
N CYS A 78 -11.57 -28.57 -1.06
CA CYS A 78 -10.15 -28.29 -1.10
C CYS A 78 -9.63 -28.33 -2.54
N ALA A 79 -8.81 -27.36 -2.91
CA ALA A 79 -8.12 -27.29 -4.20
C ALA A 79 -6.69 -27.84 -4.06
N PRO A 80 -6.11 -28.47 -5.09
CA PRO A 80 -4.70 -28.87 -5.04
C PRO A 80 -3.79 -27.64 -4.96
N TRP A 81 -2.66 -27.76 -4.25
CA TRP A 81 -1.67 -26.68 -4.22
C TRP A 81 -1.17 -26.35 -5.64
N PRO A 82 -1.00 -25.06 -5.99
CA PRO A 82 -0.35 -24.69 -7.23
C PRO A 82 1.05 -25.29 -7.25
N ARG A 83 1.38 -26.01 -8.32
CA ARG A 83 2.75 -26.46 -8.55
C ARG A 83 3.57 -25.21 -8.83
N LEU A 84 4.47 -24.86 -7.91
CA LEU A 84 5.57 -23.97 -8.25
C LEU A 84 6.36 -24.68 -9.35
N LYS A 85 6.21 -24.22 -10.60
CA LYS A 85 7.21 -24.54 -11.60
C LYS A 85 8.44 -23.76 -11.18
N GLU A 86 9.51 -24.47 -10.89
CA GLU A 86 10.78 -23.94 -10.36
C GLU A 86 11.41 -22.84 -11.24
N ASN A 87 10.87 -22.62 -12.44
CA ASN A 87 11.22 -21.51 -13.33
C ASN A 87 10.48 -20.17 -13.05
N SER A 88 9.60 -20.10 -12.05
CA SER A 88 8.80 -18.89 -11.77
C SER A 88 9.22 -18.10 -10.52
N LEU A 89 10.22 -18.58 -9.76
CA LEU A 89 10.98 -17.74 -8.83
C LEU A 89 12.00 -16.82 -9.53
N ALA A 90 12.12 -16.89 -10.87
CA ALA A 90 12.89 -15.95 -11.69
C ALA A 90 12.07 -14.74 -12.18
N GLN A 91 10.79 -14.60 -11.80
CA GLN A 91 9.98 -13.45 -12.20
C GLN A 91 9.21 -12.81 -11.04
N GLY A 92 9.86 -12.76 -9.88
CA GLY A 92 9.66 -11.67 -8.93
C GLY A 92 10.37 -10.42 -9.46
N GLU A 93 9.96 -9.93 -10.63
CA GLU A 93 10.35 -8.62 -11.11
C GLU A 93 9.58 -7.62 -10.25
N TYR A 94 10.16 -7.24 -9.10
CA TYR A 94 9.94 -5.91 -8.57
C TYR A 94 10.22 -4.98 -9.75
N ARG A 95 9.17 -4.45 -10.38
CA ARG A 95 9.31 -3.44 -11.44
C ARG A 95 9.94 -2.22 -10.79
N ASN A 96 11.27 -2.22 -10.75
CA ASN A 96 12.04 -0.99 -10.75
C ASN A 96 11.71 -0.29 -12.08
N PRO A 97 11.09 0.90 -12.09
CA PRO A 97 11.01 1.69 -13.29
C PRO A 97 12.37 2.37 -13.48
N SER A 98 13.37 1.63 -13.95
CA SER A 98 14.61 2.24 -14.40
C SER A 98 15.23 1.49 -15.58
N SER A 99 15.39 2.27 -16.64
CA SER A 99 16.24 1.99 -17.80
C SER A 99 15.66 1.07 -18.87
N GLY A 100 14.50 1.47 -19.40
CA GLY A 100 14.24 1.33 -20.83
C GLY A 100 15.19 2.25 -21.61
N SER A 101 16.45 1.82 -21.79
CA SER A 101 17.36 2.44 -22.75
C SER A 101 16.94 2.04 -24.16
N SER A 102 16.11 2.89 -24.75
CA SER A 102 16.02 3.02 -26.20
C SER A 102 16.07 4.51 -26.54
N VAL A 103 17.25 5.11 -26.38
CA VAL A 103 17.55 6.41 -26.96
C VAL A 103 18.14 6.19 -28.36
N THR A 104 17.29 5.74 -29.27
CA THR A 104 17.39 6.07 -30.69
C THR A 104 16.23 7.04 -30.92
N ALA A 105 16.41 8.34 -31.11
CA ALA A 105 17.46 9.02 -31.83
C ALA A 105 17.61 10.46 -31.33
N ILE A 106 18.83 10.87 -31.04
CA ILE A 106 19.26 12.26 -31.33
C ILE A 106 20.65 12.22 -31.96
N ALA A 107 20.79 11.51 -33.07
CA ALA A 107 21.79 11.86 -34.07
C ALA A 107 21.22 13.03 -34.90
N GLY A 108 21.19 14.23 -34.31
CA GLY A 108 20.60 15.40 -34.99
C GLY A 108 20.55 16.74 -34.24
N SER A 109 21.03 16.84 -32.99
CA SER A 109 20.91 18.08 -32.20
C SER A 109 22.24 18.76 -31.86
N ALA A 110 23.35 18.39 -32.51
CA ALA A 110 24.58 19.16 -32.40
C ALA A 110 24.63 20.29 -33.45
N VAL A 111 24.09 20.06 -34.66
CA VAL A 111 24.12 21.04 -35.76
C VAL A 111 23.07 22.13 -35.56
N GLY A 112 21.85 21.76 -35.13
CA GLY A 112 20.78 22.73 -34.89
C GLY A 112 21.08 23.70 -33.75
N THR A 113 21.68 23.21 -32.65
CA THR A 113 22.05 24.06 -31.52
C THR A 113 23.20 25.00 -31.87
N ALA A 114 24.20 24.54 -32.63
CA ALA A 114 25.29 25.38 -33.12
C ALA A 114 24.79 26.53 -34.01
N LEU A 115 23.82 26.29 -34.90
CA LEU A 115 23.26 27.33 -35.77
C LEU A 115 22.44 28.37 -34.99
N VAL A 116 21.64 27.94 -34.01
CA VAL A 116 20.87 28.87 -33.15
C VAL A 116 21.79 29.71 -32.28
N VAL A 117 22.85 29.12 -31.72
CA VAL A 117 23.86 29.86 -30.94
C VAL A 117 24.60 30.85 -31.83
N ALA A 118 25.04 30.45 -33.03
CA ALA A 118 25.73 31.34 -33.96
C ALA A 118 24.84 32.52 -34.40
N ALA A 119 23.58 32.26 -34.72
CA ALA A 119 22.62 33.30 -35.08
C ALA A 119 22.32 34.24 -33.90
N GLY A 120 22.20 33.71 -32.68
CA GLY A 120 22.03 34.49 -31.46
C GLY A 120 23.21 35.41 -31.18
N LEU A 121 24.44 34.89 -31.28
CA LEU A 121 25.67 35.68 -31.11
C LEU A 121 25.80 36.76 -32.19
N ALA A 122 25.49 36.44 -33.46
CA ALA A 122 25.49 37.43 -34.54
C ALA A 122 24.44 38.53 -34.32
N TYR A 123 23.23 38.19 -33.86
CA TYR A 123 22.19 39.15 -33.52
C TYR A 123 22.62 40.06 -32.36
N ILE A 124 23.17 39.51 -31.27
CA ILE A 124 23.69 40.28 -30.13
C ILE A 124 24.83 41.20 -30.59
N TRP A 125 25.75 40.71 -31.43
CA TRP A 125 26.85 41.50 -31.96
C TRP A 125 26.37 42.62 -32.86
N GLN A 126 25.40 42.38 -33.75
CA GLN A 126 24.78 43.43 -34.57
C GLN A 126 24.07 44.48 -33.71
N ARG A 127 23.38 44.05 -32.64
CA ARG A 127 22.71 44.97 -31.70
C ARG A 127 23.72 45.78 -30.90
N ARG A 128 24.83 45.17 -30.47
CA ARG A 128 25.96 45.87 -29.83
C ARG A 128 26.65 46.82 -30.81
N LYS A 129 26.84 46.45 -32.07
CA LYS A 129 27.41 47.34 -33.10
C LYS A 129 26.50 48.53 -33.40
N ARG A 130 25.17 48.32 -33.48
CA ARG A 130 24.19 49.43 -33.57
C ARG A 130 24.21 50.32 -32.34
N LYS A 131 24.32 49.74 -31.13
CA LYS A 131 24.45 50.50 -29.87
C LYS A 131 25.81 51.20 -29.74
N ASN A 132 26.89 50.62 -30.24
CA ASN A 132 28.24 51.19 -30.22
C ASN A 132 28.43 52.25 -31.31
N TYR A 133 27.71 52.14 -32.43
CA TYR A 133 27.55 53.24 -33.39
C TYR A 133 26.79 54.42 -32.76
N MET A 134 25.92 54.15 -31.76
CA MET A 134 25.20 55.17 -30.97
C MET A 134 25.88 55.53 -29.62
N ARG A 135 26.98 54.86 -29.23
CA ARG A 135 27.67 55.00 -27.93
C ARG A 135 29.19 55.16 -28.11
N GLY A 136 29.59 55.67 -29.27
CA GLY A 136 30.92 56.21 -29.56
C GLY A 136 31.05 57.69 -29.19
N ASN A 137 30.30 58.16 -28.19
CA ASN A 137 30.54 59.45 -27.54
C ASN A 137 30.17 59.33 -26.04
N GLY A 138 31.17 59.18 -25.17
CA GLY A 138 30.98 59.21 -23.71
C GLY A 138 31.78 58.19 -22.89
N GLN A 139 33.06 58.51 -22.64
CA GLN A 139 33.93 58.27 -21.46
C GLN A 139 33.68 57.08 -20.50
N GLN A 140 34.68 56.18 -20.37
CA GLN A 140 35.76 56.09 -19.34
C GLN A 140 35.29 55.45 -18.01
N ALA A 141 35.78 54.23 -17.71
CA ALA A 141 36.84 53.92 -16.73
C ALA A 141 36.33 54.09 -15.28
N LEU A 142 36.37 53.09 -14.40
CA LEU A 142 37.59 52.61 -13.74
C LEU A 142 37.22 51.37 -12.88
N ILE A 143 38.04 50.32 -12.95
CA ILE A 143 38.02 49.17 -12.03
C ILE A 143 39.03 49.46 -10.91
N LEU A 144 38.68 49.16 -9.67
CA LEU A 144 39.61 48.86 -8.56
C LEU A 144 39.06 47.61 -7.85
N THR A 145 39.60 46.42 -8.14
CA THR A 145 40.65 45.68 -7.40
C THR A 145 40.19 45.24 -6.01
N VAL A 146 39.82 43.96 -5.84
CA VAL A 146 40.60 42.86 -5.22
C VAL A 146 40.99 43.16 -3.78
N ASP A 147 40.43 42.40 -2.86
CA ASP A 147 41.16 41.97 -1.67
C ASP A 147 40.82 40.50 -1.37
N ASN A 148 41.83 39.79 -0.91
CA ASN A 148 42.00 38.36 -0.84
C ASN A 148 42.50 38.10 0.57
N GLY A 149 41.90 37.21 1.35
CA GLY A 149 42.55 36.78 2.59
C GLY A 149 41.61 36.36 3.71
N ASP A 150 41.90 35.16 4.19
CA ASP A 150 41.26 34.38 5.23
C ASP A 150 41.30 35.02 6.64
N GLU A 151 40.40 34.56 7.52
CA GLU A 151 40.71 33.82 8.75
C GLU A 151 39.78 34.14 9.94
N ALA A 152 39.64 33.14 10.82
CA ALA A 152 39.06 33.16 12.17
C ALA A 152 37.51 33.07 12.24
N ALA A 153 36.87 32.30 13.12
CA ALA A 153 37.32 31.61 14.33
C ALA A 153 36.36 30.46 14.68
N VAL A 154 36.87 29.45 15.37
CA VAL A 154 36.10 28.48 16.17
C VAL A 154 36.01 29.00 17.61
N PRO A 155 34.91 28.74 18.33
CA PRO A 155 34.98 27.94 19.56
C PRO A 155 33.79 26.93 19.62
N MET A 156 33.96 25.63 19.89
CA MET A 156 34.23 24.89 21.13
C MET A 156 33.05 24.84 22.15
N GLN A 157 32.71 23.59 22.55
CA GLN A 157 31.97 23.08 23.75
C GLN A 157 30.46 22.82 23.62
N GLU A 158 29.84 21.77 24.21
CA GLU A 158 30.25 20.53 24.93
C GLU A 158 29.01 19.57 24.94
N THR A 159 29.24 18.34 25.42
CA THR A 159 28.47 17.08 25.24
C THR A 159 27.52 16.76 26.42
N HIS A 160 26.68 15.73 26.20
CA HIS A 160 25.92 14.85 27.13
C HIS A 160 24.44 15.22 27.35
N ALA A 161 23.44 14.46 26.86
CA ALA A 161 23.10 13.02 26.95
C ALA A 161 22.57 12.62 28.35
N ASP A 162 21.25 12.53 28.45
CA ASP A 162 20.47 12.05 29.58
C ASP A 162 19.58 10.87 29.11
N PRO A 163 19.64 9.70 29.74
CA PRO A 163 18.64 8.64 29.59
C PRO A 163 17.84 8.45 30.88
N ASP A 164 16.55 8.77 30.85
CA ASP A 164 15.60 8.43 31.90
C ASP A 164 15.08 6.99 31.68
N GLU A 165 15.46 6.09 32.59
CA GLU A 165 14.90 4.74 32.74
C GLU A 165 14.50 4.56 34.20
N THR A 166 13.21 4.40 34.50
CA THR A 166 12.77 3.64 35.68
C THR A 166 11.32 3.15 35.59
N ARG A 167 11.17 1.84 35.80
CA ARG A 167 9.95 1.06 36.06
C ARG A 167 10.39 -0.15 36.92
N PRO A 168 9.48 -0.93 37.54
CA PRO A 168 8.53 -0.66 38.63
C PRO A 168 8.91 -1.40 39.94
N GLU A 169 8.21 -1.09 41.04
CA GLU A 169 7.85 -2.06 42.10
C GLU A 169 6.32 -2.04 42.30
#